data_AF-A0A3D1WEA0-F1
#
_entry.id   AF-A0A3D1WEA0-F1
#
_cell.length_a   1.000
_cell.length_b   1.000
_cell.length_c   1.000
_cell.angle_alpha   90.00
_cell.angle_beta   90.00
_cell.angle_gamma   90.00
#
_symmetry.space_group_name_H-M   'P 1'
#
loop_
_entity.id
_entity.type
_entity.pdbx_description
1 polymer ?
#
loop_
_entity_poly.entity_id
_entity_poly.type
_entity_poly.pdbx_seq_one_letter_code
_entity_poly.pdbx_strand_id
1 'polypeptide(L)'
;PASANTGTWGTAPQWKRDHAGQSGATNPQGDASTNGVEHYYHVDHLGTSQRLTNAQGETTWRMVSEAFGKTFVDTILAPATTGTTTNNLRFPGQYEDQETNTHYNYFRDYDPSTGRYVQSDPIGLAGGINTYGYVKGQPLRFIDPDGLQALPLPIFPIPGMPSPGRPANPTPDNSLDPYPSKPGWTLPPIRVPSWLPDWLKPAQQCKEEREEECSKKLQEDDALCVAIAGPRYGRAGIAICKKSAMERYSECLRSGVNGIRTPLAGVSTPL
;
A
#
# COMPACT_ATOMS: atom_id res chain seq x y z
N PRO A 1 -35.77 15.68 -2.72
CA PRO A 1 -35.51 16.52 -3.92
C PRO A 1 -34.75 15.66 -4.93
N ALA A 2 -35.13 15.75 -6.21
CA ALA A 2 -34.88 14.76 -7.25
C ALA A 2 -33.41 14.31 -7.38
N SER A 3 -33.21 12.99 -7.47
CA SER A 3 -31.94 12.40 -7.87
C SER A 3 -31.69 12.69 -9.35
N ALA A 4 -30.63 13.44 -9.64
CA ALA A 4 -30.08 13.54 -10.99
C ALA A 4 -28.71 12.87 -10.97
N ASN A 5 -28.69 11.58 -11.29
CA ASN A 5 -27.48 10.91 -11.74
C ASN A 5 -27.16 11.46 -13.14
N THR A 6 -26.31 12.48 -13.19
CA THR A 6 -25.63 12.89 -14.43
C THR A 6 -24.14 12.76 -14.17
N GLY A 7 -23.58 11.62 -14.60
CA GLY A 7 -22.15 11.39 -14.54
C GLY A 7 -21.41 12.40 -15.41
N THR A 8 -20.68 13.30 -14.78
CA THR A 8 -19.60 14.13 -15.36
C THR A 8 -18.92 14.87 -14.21
N TRP A 9 -17.77 14.39 -13.73
CA TRP A 9 -16.79 15.11 -12.89
C TRP A 9 -17.37 16.22 -11.98
N GLY A 10 -18.23 15.84 -11.04
CA GLY A 10 -18.98 16.80 -10.23
C GLY A 10 -18.34 17.05 -8.88
N THR A 11 -18.25 18.32 -8.48
CA THR A 11 -18.05 18.78 -7.09
C THR A 11 -19.21 18.41 -6.16
N ALA A 12 -19.98 17.37 -6.51
CA ALA A 12 -21.06 16.88 -5.69
C ALA A 12 -20.48 16.38 -4.36
N PRO A 13 -21.01 16.83 -3.22
CA PRO A 13 -20.54 16.38 -1.93
C PRO A 13 -20.68 14.86 -1.86
N GLN A 14 -19.61 14.18 -1.46
CA GLN A 14 -19.67 12.76 -1.13
C GLN A 14 -20.68 12.59 -0.01
N TRP A 15 -21.49 11.53 -0.05
CA TRP A 15 -22.55 11.30 0.94
C TRP A 15 -22.63 9.82 1.34
N LYS A 16 -23.15 9.57 2.54
CA LYS A 16 -23.59 8.25 3.01
C LYS A 16 -25.06 8.32 3.40
N ARG A 17 -25.75 7.17 3.41
CA ARG A 17 -27.11 7.06 3.93
C ARG A 17 -27.16 5.96 4.98
N ASP A 18 -27.56 6.33 6.19
CA ASP A 18 -27.78 5.36 7.26
C ASP A 18 -29.17 4.76 7.06
N HIS A 19 -29.24 3.43 6.87
CA HIS A 19 -30.50 2.72 6.74
C HIS A 19 -31.10 2.47 8.12
N ALA A 20 -32.31 2.99 8.37
CA ALA A 20 -33.02 2.71 9.61
C ALA A 20 -33.40 1.22 9.69
N GLY A 21 -32.72 0.49 10.60
CA GLY A 21 -33.14 -0.81 11.12
C GLY A 21 -33.27 -1.96 10.11
N GLN A 22 -32.17 -2.61 9.74
CA GLN A 22 -32.18 -4.02 9.33
C GLN A 22 -30.94 -4.73 9.90
N SER A 23 -31.04 -5.17 11.15
CA SER A 23 -30.22 -6.28 11.62
C SER A 23 -30.62 -7.54 10.82
N GLY A 24 -29.89 -7.86 9.77
CA GLY A 24 -29.90 -9.19 9.14
C GLY A 24 -30.91 -9.47 8.02
N ALA A 25 -31.46 -8.47 7.33
CA ALA A 25 -32.27 -8.73 6.14
C ALA A 25 -31.44 -8.55 4.87
N THR A 26 -30.99 -9.64 4.26
CA THR A 26 -30.71 -9.66 2.82
C THR A 26 -32.00 -9.25 2.12
N ASN A 27 -32.06 -8.07 1.51
CA ASN A 27 -33.13 -7.71 0.58
C ASN A 27 -32.65 -8.07 -0.84
N PRO A 28 -33.08 -9.20 -1.43
CA PRO A 28 -32.68 -9.59 -2.79
C PRO A 28 -33.31 -8.70 -3.87
N GLN A 29 -34.16 -7.73 -3.50
CA GLN A 29 -34.93 -6.89 -4.42
C GLN A 29 -34.46 -5.44 -4.51
N GLY A 30 -33.38 -5.03 -3.81
CA GLY A 30 -32.76 -3.71 -4.01
C GLY A 30 -33.66 -2.51 -3.70
N ASP A 31 -34.80 -2.71 -3.04
CA ASP A 31 -35.68 -1.62 -2.65
C ASP A 31 -35.06 -0.92 -1.43
N ALA A 32 -34.43 0.23 -1.70
CA ALA A 32 -33.83 1.07 -0.68
C ALA A 32 -34.94 1.54 0.26
N SER A 33 -34.93 1.06 1.51
CA SER A 33 -35.74 1.61 2.60
C SER A 33 -35.82 3.14 2.45
N THR A 34 -37.03 3.64 2.20
CA THR A 34 -37.33 5.05 1.95
C THR A 34 -37.14 5.93 3.19
N ASN A 35 -36.74 5.34 4.33
CA ASN A 35 -36.55 6.00 5.62
C ASN A 35 -35.06 6.12 6.02
N GLY A 36 -34.13 6.13 5.08
CA GLY A 36 -32.71 6.34 5.38
C GLY A 36 -32.35 7.82 5.61
N VAL A 37 -31.44 8.11 6.54
CA VAL A 37 -30.94 9.47 6.80
C VAL A 37 -29.68 9.70 5.96
N GLU A 38 -29.68 10.76 5.15
CA GLU A 38 -28.52 11.15 4.34
C GLU A 38 -27.55 12.04 5.12
N HIS A 39 -26.25 11.79 4.95
CA HIS A 39 -25.16 12.55 5.55
C HIS A 39 -24.13 12.93 4.49
N TYR A 40 -23.64 14.17 4.53
CA TYR A 40 -22.62 14.69 3.62
C TYR A 40 -21.25 14.72 4.29
N TYR A 41 -20.22 14.25 3.60
CA TYR A 41 -18.84 14.25 4.06
C TYR A 41 -18.19 15.62 3.92
N HIS A 42 -17.56 16.09 4.99
CA HIS A 42 -16.63 17.21 5.00
C HIS A 42 -15.23 16.67 5.24
N VAL A 43 -14.32 16.93 4.31
CA VAL A 43 -12.97 16.37 4.31
C VAL A 43 -11.89 17.44 4.48
N ASP A 44 -10.70 17.04 4.92
CA ASP A 44 -9.51 17.89 4.90
C ASP A 44 -8.85 17.95 3.51
N HIS A 45 -7.67 18.58 3.42
CA HIS A 45 -6.92 18.71 2.17
C HIS A 45 -6.40 17.38 1.61
N LEU A 46 -6.38 16.32 2.42
CA LEU A 46 -6.01 14.97 2.00
C LEU A 46 -7.22 14.12 1.59
N GLY A 47 -8.44 14.58 1.89
CA GLY A 47 -9.65 13.79 1.71
C GLY A 47 -10.03 12.95 2.93
N THR A 48 -9.37 13.14 4.08
CA THR A 48 -9.74 12.49 5.35
C THR A 48 -11.07 13.07 5.83
N SER A 49 -12.04 12.23 6.19
CA SER A 49 -13.32 12.71 6.73
C SER A 49 -13.13 13.35 8.11
N GLN A 50 -13.55 14.60 8.26
CA GLN A 50 -13.46 15.36 9.51
C GLN A 50 -14.83 15.56 10.19
N ARG A 51 -15.89 15.66 9.38
CA ARG A 51 -17.26 15.93 9.86
C ARG A 51 -18.31 15.40 8.90
N LEU A 52 -19.48 15.03 9.43
CA LEU A 52 -20.68 14.74 8.67
C LEU A 52 -21.82 15.69 9.03
N THR A 53 -22.62 16.08 8.04
CA THR A 53 -23.83 16.89 8.26
C THR A 53 -25.06 16.29 7.60
N ASN A 54 -26.24 16.48 8.18
CA ASN A 54 -27.52 16.13 7.55
C ASN A 54 -27.93 17.19 6.49
N ALA A 55 -29.10 16.98 5.86
CA ALA A 55 -29.68 17.91 4.89
C ALA A 55 -30.01 19.30 5.47
N GLN A 56 -30.16 19.42 6.78
CA GLN A 56 -30.41 20.67 7.51
C GLN A 56 -29.10 21.40 7.87
N GLY A 57 -27.94 20.81 7.56
CA GLY A 57 -26.62 21.37 7.89
C GLY A 57 -26.19 21.13 9.34
N GLU A 58 -26.95 20.37 10.11
CA GLU A 58 -26.60 20.01 11.49
C GLU A 58 -25.50 18.96 11.48
N THR A 59 -24.56 19.07 12.42
CA THR A 59 -23.44 18.13 12.54
C THR A 59 -23.91 16.85 13.22
N THR A 60 -23.87 15.73 12.48
CA THR A 60 -24.32 14.42 12.97
C THR A 60 -23.16 13.54 13.44
N TRP A 61 -21.94 13.84 12.99
CA TRP A 61 -20.71 13.19 13.43
C TRP A 61 -19.54 14.14 13.23
N ARG A 62 -18.58 14.14 14.16
CA ARG A 62 -17.34 14.91 14.05
C ARG A 62 -16.21 14.15 14.69
N MET A 63 -15.05 14.23 14.08
CA MET A 63 -13.82 13.64 14.58
C MET A 63 -12.77 14.72 14.84
N VAL A 64 -11.96 14.48 15.85
CA VAL A 64 -10.72 15.20 16.10
C VAL A 64 -9.59 14.20 15.91
N SER A 65 -8.63 14.54 15.04
CA SER A 65 -7.47 13.70 14.74
C SER A 65 -6.19 14.33 15.26
N GLU A 66 -5.31 13.49 15.78
CA GLU A 66 -3.89 13.79 15.94
C GLU A 66 -3.15 13.68 14.59
N ALA A 67 -1.89 14.11 14.56
CA ALA A 67 -1.08 14.16 13.33
C ALA A 67 -0.89 12.79 12.65
N PHE A 68 -0.85 11.70 13.42
CA PHE A 68 -0.66 10.33 12.93
C PHE A 68 -1.97 9.52 12.94
N GLY A 69 -3.11 10.19 12.77
CA GLY A 69 -4.38 9.49 12.50
C GLY A 69 -5.05 8.85 13.71
N LYS A 70 -4.53 9.05 14.93
CA LYS A 70 -5.28 8.72 16.14
C LYS A 70 -6.45 9.67 16.30
N THR A 71 -7.65 9.13 16.44
CA THR A 71 -8.88 9.89 16.32
C THR A 71 -9.80 9.70 17.51
N PHE A 72 -10.55 10.75 17.83
CA PHE A 72 -11.59 10.74 18.85
C PHE A 72 -12.87 11.36 18.28
N VAL A 73 -14.02 10.75 18.59
CA VAL A 73 -15.32 11.31 18.21
C VAL A 73 -15.64 12.47 19.16
N ASP A 74 -15.91 13.64 18.59
CA ASP A 74 -16.29 14.83 19.35
C ASP A 74 -17.80 14.83 19.60
N THR A 75 -18.18 14.38 20.79
CA THR A 75 -19.58 14.31 21.23
C THR A 75 -20.14 15.66 21.70
N ILE A 76 -19.30 16.69 21.85
CA ILE A 76 -19.73 18.03 22.27
C ILE A 76 -20.29 18.80 21.06
N LEU A 77 -19.55 18.81 19.95
CA LEU A 77 -19.95 19.51 18.72
C LEU A 77 -20.74 18.64 17.74
N ALA A 78 -20.81 17.33 17.99
CA ALA A 78 -21.72 16.40 17.32
C ALA A 78 -22.57 15.64 18.36
N PRO A 79 -23.48 16.33 19.08
CA PRO A 79 -24.32 15.70 20.07
C PRO A 79 -25.18 14.60 19.41
N ALA A 80 -25.33 13.47 20.10
CA ALA A 80 -25.95 12.24 19.59
C ALA A 80 -27.49 12.33 19.36
N THR A 81 -28.02 13.51 19.07
CA THR A 81 -29.45 13.79 18.90
C THR A 81 -30.07 13.13 17.66
N THR A 82 -29.26 12.81 16.66
CA THR A 82 -29.62 11.95 15.52
C THR A 82 -28.90 10.62 15.71
N GLY A 83 -29.64 9.53 15.91
CA GLY A 83 -29.13 8.20 16.29
C GLY A 83 -27.71 7.90 15.81
N THR A 84 -26.83 7.51 16.73
CA THR A 84 -25.36 7.36 16.64
C THR A 84 -24.82 7.14 15.21
N THR A 85 -24.71 8.22 14.43
CA THR A 85 -24.10 8.20 13.10
C THR A 85 -22.65 7.76 13.28
N THR A 86 -22.30 6.61 12.70
CA THR A 86 -20.95 6.04 12.80
C THR A 86 -20.19 6.28 11.50
N ASN A 87 -18.91 6.63 11.60
CA ASN A 87 -18.01 6.75 10.46
C ASN A 87 -16.64 6.18 10.81
N ASN A 88 -16.31 5.07 10.18
CA ASN A 88 -15.06 4.33 10.42
C ASN A 88 -13.99 4.68 9.38
N LEU A 89 -14.26 5.60 8.44
CA LEU A 89 -13.23 6.05 7.50
C LEU A 89 -12.15 6.87 8.23
N ARG A 90 -10.88 6.61 7.93
CA ARG A 90 -9.72 7.30 8.51
C ARG A 90 -8.94 8.00 7.40
N PHE A 91 -7.60 7.97 7.42
CA PHE A 91 -6.83 8.47 6.29
C PHE A 91 -7.26 7.79 4.98
N PRO A 92 -7.04 8.41 3.81
CA PRO A 92 -7.44 7.81 2.55
C PRO A 92 -6.92 6.38 2.38
N GLY A 93 -7.83 5.43 2.12
CA GLY A 93 -7.55 3.99 2.06
C GLY A 93 -7.85 3.21 3.35
N GLN A 94 -8.02 3.90 4.48
CA GLN A 94 -8.10 3.28 5.79
C GLN A 94 -9.52 3.16 6.36
N TYR A 95 -9.78 2.01 6.98
CA TYR A 95 -11.01 1.73 7.72
C TYR A 95 -10.66 1.35 9.16
N GLU A 96 -11.23 2.04 10.15
CA GLU A 96 -11.06 1.71 11.56
C GLU A 96 -11.72 0.37 11.89
N ASP A 97 -10.90 -0.54 12.41
CA ASP A 97 -11.36 -1.75 13.06
C ASP A 97 -11.32 -1.56 14.59
N GLN A 98 -12.50 -1.55 15.19
CA GLN A 98 -12.69 -1.33 16.63
C GLN A 98 -12.29 -2.57 17.46
N GLU A 99 -12.28 -3.77 16.88
CA GLU A 99 -11.91 -4.98 17.62
C GLU A 99 -10.41 -5.01 17.93
N THR A 100 -9.60 -4.58 16.96
CA THR A 100 -8.14 -4.54 17.09
C THR A 100 -7.60 -3.16 17.48
N ASN A 101 -8.41 -2.11 17.41
CA ASN A 101 -7.99 -0.70 17.52
C ASN A 101 -6.93 -0.30 16.47
N THR A 102 -6.95 -0.97 15.31
CA THR A 102 -6.10 -0.65 14.16
C THR A 102 -6.93 -0.08 13.02
N HIS A 103 -6.28 0.38 11.97
CA HIS A 103 -6.92 0.82 10.75
C HIS A 103 -6.50 -0.10 9.61
N TYR A 104 -7.44 -0.91 9.13
CA TYR A 104 -7.23 -1.76 7.97
C TYR A 104 -6.94 -0.90 6.75
N ASN A 105 -5.81 -1.14 6.09
CA ASN A 105 -5.35 -0.44 4.90
C ASN A 105 -4.94 -1.45 3.82
N TYR A 106 -5.90 -2.28 3.42
CA TYR A 106 -5.81 -3.28 2.35
C TYR A 106 -4.65 -4.29 2.50
N PHE A 107 -3.42 -3.93 2.15
CA PHE A 107 -2.26 -4.80 2.30
C PHE A 107 -1.67 -4.84 3.72
N ARG A 108 -2.00 -3.87 4.57
CA ARG A 108 -1.46 -3.75 5.94
C ARG A 108 -2.46 -3.15 6.91
N ASP A 109 -2.25 -3.42 8.20
CA ASP A 109 -2.96 -2.78 9.30
C ASP A 109 -2.10 -1.67 9.88
N TYR A 110 -2.69 -0.48 10.01
CA TYR A 110 -2.07 0.71 10.56
C TYR A 110 -2.43 0.85 12.04
N ASP A 111 -1.42 1.01 12.90
CA ASP A 111 -1.62 1.33 14.29
C ASP A 111 -1.47 2.86 14.49
N PRO A 112 -2.58 3.58 14.72
CA PRO A 112 -2.55 5.03 14.92
C PRO A 112 -1.88 5.43 16.24
N SER A 113 -1.76 4.53 17.22
CA SER A 113 -1.15 4.84 18.51
C SER A 113 0.38 4.98 18.41
N THR A 114 1.00 4.21 17.51
CA THR A 114 2.44 4.28 17.21
C THR A 114 2.75 5.03 15.91
N GLY A 115 1.72 5.29 15.09
CA GLY A 115 1.84 5.99 13.82
C GLY A 115 2.50 5.18 12.72
N ARG A 116 2.40 3.84 12.77
CA ARG A 116 3.13 2.90 11.89
C ARG A 116 2.27 1.71 11.49
N TYR A 117 2.69 0.98 10.47
CA TYR A 117 2.10 -0.31 10.13
C TYR A 117 2.55 -1.40 11.11
N VAL A 118 1.66 -2.36 11.38
CA VAL A 118 1.94 -3.53 12.22
C VAL A 118 2.76 -4.56 11.44
N GLN A 119 2.56 -4.66 10.13
CA GLN A 119 3.30 -5.55 9.23
C GLN A 119 4.38 -4.80 8.43
N SER A 120 5.46 -5.52 8.11
CA SER A 120 6.47 -5.04 7.15
C SER A 120 5.87 -4.93 5.75
N ASP A 121 6.30 -3.93 4.99
CA ASP A 121 5.85 -3.65 3.63
C ASP A 121 5.95 -4.89 2.71
N PRO A 122 4.84 -5.34 2.08
CA PRO A 122 4.86 -6.41 1.11
C PRO A 122 5.72 -6.13 -0.12
N ILE A 123 5.95 -4.86 -0.47
CA ILE A 123 6.86 -4.49 -1.56
C ILE A 123 8.31 -4.27 -1.08
N GLY A 124 8.57 -4.53 0.20
CA GLY A 124 9.89 -4.42 0.82
C GLY A 124 10.45 -3.00 0.73
N LEU A 125 11.74 -2.89 0.44
CA LEU A 125 12.44 -1.60 0.37
C LEU A 125 11.97 -0.69 -0.77
N ALA A 126 11.16 -1.19 -1.70
CA ALA A 126 10.56 -0.37 -2.75
C ALA A 126 9.58 0.67 -2.19
N GLY A 127 8.92 0.39 -1.06
CA GLY A 127 8.05 1.34 -0.34
C GLY A 127 8.83 2.37 0.49
N GLY A 128 10.09 2.07 0.83
CA GLY A 128 11.00 2.93 1.57
C GLY A 128 11.95 2.15 2.48
N ILE A 129 12.95 2.84 3.04
CA ILE A 129 13.96 2.24 3.93
C ILE A 129 13.31 1.68 5.21
N ASN A 130 12.28 2.35 5.72
CA ASN A 130 11.50 1.88 6.86
C ASN A 130 10.25 1.16 6.37
N THR A 131 10.28 -0.16 6.34
CA THR A 131 9.18 -1.01 5.83
C THR A 131 7.93 -1.01 6.70
N TYR A 132 7.98 -0.40 7.89
CA TYR A 132 6.82 -0.25 8.78
C TYR A 132 6.32 1.22 8.83
N GLY A 133 6.99 2.14 8.13
CA GLY A 133 6.65 3.56 8.20
C GLY A 133 5.40 3.89 7.40
N TYR A 134 4.49 4.68 7.99
CA TYR A 134 3.41 5.30 7.23
C TYR A 134 3.93 6.56 6.51
N VAL A 135 3.73 6.61 5.20
CA VAL A 135 3.96 7.78 4.33
C VAL A 135 5.24 8.59 4.60
N LYS A 136 6.36 7.89 4.83
CA LYS A 136 7.68 8.50 5.13
C LYS A 136 7.68 9.42 6.36
N GLY A 137 6.76 9.21 7.30
CA GLY A 137 6.61 10.03 8.50
C GLY A 137 6.01 11.41 8.25
N GLN A 138 5.35 11.62 7.10
CA GLN A 138 4.78 12.91 6.71
C GLN A 138 3.27 12.80 6.38
N PRO A 139 2.43 12.40 7.35
CA PRO A 139 0.99 12.15 7.16
C PRO A 139 0.17 13.38 6.79
N LEU A 140 0.69 14.59 7.00
CA LEU A 140 0.05 15.82 6.57
C LEU A 140 0.24 16.13 5.08
N ARG A 141 1.15 15.44 4.38
CA ARG A 141 1.52 15.76 2.98
C ARG A 141 1.27 14.61 2.01
N PHE A 142 1.26 13.38 2.51
CA PHE A 142 1.23 12.18 1.70
C PHE A 142 0.16 11.23 2.24
N ILE A 143 -0.38 10.42 1.34
CA ILE A 143 -1.36 9.38 1.62
C ILE A 143 -0.80 8.03 1.17
N ASP A 144 -1.37 6.93 1.67
CA ASP A 144 -1.04 5.58 1.22
C ASP A 144 -2.35 4.79 1.03
N PRO A 145 -2.99 4.88 -0.15
CA PRO A 145 -4.35 4.38 -0.37
C PRO A 145 -4.51 2.87 -0.25
N ASP A 146 -3.44 2.12 -0.52
CA ASP A 146 -3.48 0.65 -0.55
C ASP A 146 -2.64 0.04 0.57
N GLY A 147 -1.91 0.85 1.34
CA GLY A 147 -0.97 0.35 2.32
C GLY A 147 0.32 -0.18 1.71
N LEU A 148 0.84 0.42 0.64
CA LEU A 148 2.09 0.00 -0.02
C LEU A 148 3.10 1.12 -0.25
N GLN A 149 2.66 2.33 -0.59
CA GLN A 149 3.59 3.40 -0.93
C GLN A 149 2.99 4.79 -0.70
N ALA A 150 3.85 5.73 -0.31
CA ALA A 150 3.48 7.12 -0.12
C ALA A 150 3.22 7.82 -1.48
N LEU A 151 2.04 8.42 -1.63
CA LEU A 151 1.64 9.23 -2.79
C LEU A 151 1.38 10.70 -2.37
N PRO A 152 1.88 11.70 -3.13
CA PRO A 152 1.53 13.10 -2.91
C PRO A 152 0.13 13.41 -3.46
N LEU A 153 -0.61 14.32 -2.81
CA LEU A 153 -1.86 14.89 -3.36
C LEU A 153 -1.65 16.29 -3.98
N PRO A 154 -2.44 16.66 -5.01
CA PRO A 154 -3.46 15.85 -5.68
C PRO A 154 -2.87 15.03 -6.85
N ILE A 155 -3.36 13.80 -7.02
CA ILE A 155 -3.08 12.90 -8.17
C ILE A 155 -3.89 13.35 -9.41
N PHE A 156 -4.19 14.65 -9.56
CA PHE A 156 -4.80 15.20 -10.77
C PHE A 156 -3.77 16.00 -11.55
N PRO A 157 -3.53 15.71 -12.85
CA PRO A 157 -2.87 16.68 -13.70
C PRO A 157 -3.77 17.91 -13.77
N ILE A 158 -3.28 19.07 -13.30
CA ILE A 158 -3.91 20.35 -13.61
C ILE A 158 -3.95 20.44 -15.14
N PRO A 159 -5.12 20.55 -15.80
CA PRO A 159 -5.18 20.72 -17.24
C PRO A 159 -4.37 21.95 -17.64
N GLY A 160 -3.29 21.75 -18.41
CA GLY A 160 -2.46 22.84 -18.94
C GLY A 160 -1.17 23.16 -18.18
N MET A 161 -0.84 22.48 -17.07
CA MET A 161 0.55 22.50 -16.59
C MET A 161 1.35 21.42 -17.34
N PRO A 162 2.45 21.77 -18.03
CA PRO A 162 3.36 20.74 -18.50
C PRO A 162 3.83 19.98 -17.26
N SER A 163 3.63 18.65 -17.27
CA SER A 163 4.31 17.76 -16.34
C SER A 163 5.75 18.24 -16.23
N PRO A 164 6.31 18.54 -15.04
CA PRO A 164 7.73 18.77 -14.93
C PRO A 164 8.37 17.54 -15.53
N GLY A 165 9.00 17.74 -16.70
CA GLY A 165 9.56 16.67 -17.50
C GLY A 165 10.35 15.82 -16.55
N ARG A 166 9.89 14.59 -16.31
CA ARG A 166 10.69 13.63 -15.58
C ARG A 166 12.00 13.63 -16.37
N PRO A 167 13.15 14.01 -15.80
CA PRO A 167 14.40 13.74 -16.49
C PRO A 167 14.30 12.27 -16.81
N ALA A 168 14.40 11.93 -18.10
CA ALA A 168 14.46 10.55 -18.52
C ALA A 168 15.39 9.88 -17.52
N ASN A 169 14.91 8.81 -16.87
CA ASN A 169 15.84 7.95 -16.16
C ASN A 169 16.97 7.78 -17.17
N PRO A 170 18.22 8.16 -16.86
CA PRO A 170 19.30 7.72 -17.71
C PRO A 170 19.03 6.22 -17.85
N THR A 171 18.96 5.76 -19.10
CA THR A 171 19.12 4.35 -19.40
C THR A 171 20.18 3.81 -18.44
N PRO A 172 20.07 2.58 -17.92
CA PRO A 172 21.20 1.98 -17.25
C PRO A 172 22.32 1.94 -18.30
N ASP A 173 23.11 3.01 -18.31
CA ASP A 173 24.40 3.04 -18.87
C ASP A 173 25.15 2.09 -17.96
N ASN A 174 25.36 0.89 -18.47
CA ASN A 174 26.24 -0.11 -17.88
C ASN A 174 27.71 0.38 -17.84
N SER A 175 27.98 1.69 -17.73
CA SER A 175 29.33 2.28 -17.64
C SER A 175 29.61 3.02 -16.34
N LEU A 176 28.69 3.05 -15.36
CA LEU A 176 29.02 3.49 -14.00
C LEU A 176 29.10 2.30 -13.03
N ASP A 177 30.06 1.42 -13.29
CA ASP A 177 30.77 0.77 -12.19
C ASP A 177 31.42 1.89 -11.33
N PRO A 178 31.10 2.03 -10.03
CA PRO A 178 31.75 3.04 -9.19
C PRO A 178 33.21 2.70 -8.85
N TYR A 179 33.76 1.64 -9.42
CA TYR A 179 35.15 1.27 -9.27
C TYR A 179 35.79 1.19 -10.64
N PRO A 180 36.65 2.16 -11.04
CA PRO A 180 37.63 1.86 -12.06
C PRO A 180 38.45 0.68 -11.53
N SER A 181 38.38 -0.46 -12.21
CA SER A 181 39.29 -1.56 -12.03
C SER A 181 40.69 -1.05 -12.36
N LYS A 182 41.37 -0.50 -11.34
CA LYS A 182 42.78 -0.14 -11.46
C LYS A 182 43.53 -1.43 -11.81
N PRO A 183 44.21 -1.52 -12.96
CA PRO A 183 45.05 -2.68 -13.24
C PRO A 183 46.22 -2.61 -12.26
N GLY A 184 46.28 -3.55 -11.32
CA GLY A 184 47.46 -3.70 -10.44
C GLY A 184 47.20 -3.92 -8.95
N TRP A 185 45.95 -3.96 -8.47
CA TRP A 185 45.68 -4.40 -7.09
C TRP A 185 45.14 -5.82 -7.09
N THR A 186 46.03 -6.81 -7.10
CA THR A 186 45.68 -8.13 -6.58
C THR A 186 45.50 -7.97 -5.07
N LEU A 187 44.28 -8.19 -4.57
CA LEU A 187 44.07 -8.31 -3.12
C LEU A 187 45.00 -9.42 -2.63
N PRO A 188 45.73 -9.22 -1.51
CA PRO A 188 46.43 -10.34 -0.89
C PRO A 188 45.39 -11.43 -0.58
N PRO A 189 45.72 -12.72 -0.77
CA PRO A 189 44.80 -13.79 -0.40
C PRO A 189 44.40 -13.60 1.06
N ILE A 190 43.11 -13.38 1.31
CA ILE A 190 42.57 -13.28 2.66
C ILE A 190 42.82 -14.63 3.32
N ARG A 191 43.81 -14.68 4.20
CA ARG A 191 44.11 -15.87 4.98
C ARG A 191 43.12 -15.92 6.14
N VAL A 192 41.96 -16.53 5.90
CA VAL A 192 40.94 -16.74 6.93
C VAL A 192 41.56 -17.57 8.08
N PRO A 193 41.50 -17.08 9.33
CA PRO A 193 42.05 -17.83 10.46
C PRO A 193 41.30 -19.16 10.67
N SER A 194 42.01 -20.20 11.10
CA SER A 194 41.44 -21.53 11.32
C SER A 194 40.38 -21.59 12.43
N TRP A 195 40.30 -20.57 13.28
CA TRP A 195 39.31 -20.43 14.35
C TRP A 195 38.01 -19.74 13.91
N LEU A 196 37.93 -19.27 12.66
CA LEU A 196 36.70 -18.65 12.15
C LEU A 196 35.61 -19.72 11.98
N PRO A 197 34.37 -19.50 12.49
CA PRO A 197 33.29 -20.47 12.41
C PRO A 197 32.99 -20.87 10.95
N ASP A 198 32.64 -22.14 10.72
CA ASP A 198 32.40 -22.68 9.37
C ASP A 198 31.28 -21.95 8.60
N TRP A 199 30.31 -21.35 9.30
CA TRP A 199 29.22 -20.57 8.71
C TRP A 199 29.63 -19.15 8.27
N LEU A 200 30.80 -18.67 8.71
CA LEU A 200 31.43 -17.40 8.34
C LEU A 200 32.48 -17.57 7.22
N LYS A 201 32.86 -18.81 6.91
CA LYS A 201 33.62 -19.10 5.69
C LYS A 201 32.73 -18.76 4.50
N PRO A 202 33.29 -18.22 3.39
CA PRO A 202 32.55 -18.14 2.14
C PRO A 202 31.94 -19.51 1.88
N ALA A 203 30.64 -19.57 1.59
CA ALA A 203 29.95 -20.82 1.33
C ALA A 203 30.81 -21.63 0.36
N GLN A 204 31.37 -22.74 0.82
CA GLN A 204 32.24 -23.58 0.01
C GLN A 204 31.37 -24.09 -1.14
N GLN A 205 31.51 -23.43 -2.30
CA GLN A 205 30.83 -23.73 -3.55
C GLN A 205 29.29 -23.65 -3.49
N CYS A 206 28.76 -22.42 -3.60
CA CYS A 206 27.73 -22.27 -4.62
C CYS A 206 28.39 -22.66 -5.95
N LYS A 207 27.92 -23.71 -6.61
CA LYS A 207 28.41 -24.01 -7.97
C LYS A 207 28.09 -22.78 -8.82
N GLU A 208 29.09 -22.12 -9.38
CA GLU A 208 28.92 -20.89 -10.19
C GLU A 208 27.85 -21.07 -11.28
N GLU A 209 27.79 -22.27 -11.89
CA GLU A 209 26.76 -22.67 -12.85
C GLU A 209 25.32 -22.60 -12.30
N ARG A 210 25.12 -22.93 -11.02
CA ARG A 210 23.81 -22.86 -10.36
C ARG A 210 23.37 -21.42 -10.12
N GLU A 211 24.31 -20.54 -9.75
CA GLU A 211 24.01 -19.12 -9.56
C GLU A 211 23.67 -18.44 -10.88
N GLU A 212 24.38 -18.80 -11.95
CA GLU A 212 24.11 -18.32 -13.31
C GLU A 212 22.70 -18.74 -13.76
N GLU A 213 22.34 -20.02 -13.61
CA GLU A 213 21.02 -20.53 -13.99
C GLU A 213 19.88 -19.89 -13.19
N CYS A 214 20.03 -19.76 -11.86
CA CYS A 214 19.04 -19.11 -11.02
C CYS A 214 18.92 -17.59 -11.33
N SER A 215 20.03 -16.91 -11.62
CA SER A 215 20.01 -15.48 -11.94
C SER A 215 19.32 -15.19 -13.27
N LYS A 216 19.48 -16.08 -14.27
CA LYS A 216 18.76 -15.99 -15.54
C LYS A 216 17.24 -16.11 -15.33
N LYS A 217 16.79 -17.05 -14.49
CA LYS A 217 15.37 -17.17 -14.15
C LYS A 217 14.82 -15.95 -13.43
N LEU A 218 15.62 -15.34 -12.54
CA LEU A 218 15.24 -14.10 -11.88
C LEU A 218 15.05 -12.96 -12.89
N GLN A 219 15.92 -12.85 -13.91
CA GLN A 219 15.78 -11.85 -14.98
C GLN A 219 14.53 -12.09 -15.83
N GLU A 220 14.22 -13.34 -16.17
CA GLU A 220 13.00 -13.70 -16.89
C GLU A 220 11.74 -13.37 -16.07
N ASP A 221 11.73 -13.72 -14.79
CA ASP A 221 10.65 -13.38 -13.85
C ASP A 221 10.50 -11.86 -13.68
N ASP A 222 11.61 -11.10 -13.63
CA ASP A 222 11.59 -9.64 -13.54
C ASP A 222 10.89 -9.02 -14.76
N ALA A 223 11.22 -9.51 -15.95
CA ALA A 223 10.59 -9.09 -17.20
C ALA A 223 9.09 -9.44 -17.22
N LEU A 224 8.72 -10.64 -16.76
CA LEU A 224 7.32 -11.05 -16.64
C LEU A 224 6.55 -10.18 -15.63
N CYS A 225 7.15 -9.84 -14.50
CA CYS A 225 6.55 -8.96 -13.50
C CYS A 225 6.25 -7.58 -14.09
N VAL A 226 7.17 -7.02 -14.88
CA VAL A 226 6.94 -5.74 -15.57
C VAL A 226 5.85 -5.86 -16.63
N ALA A 227 5.85 -6.93 -17.43
CA ALA A 227 4.90 -7.13 -18.53
C ALA A 227 3.47 -7.42 -18.06
N ILE A 228 3.30 -8.19 -16.99
CA ILE A 228 1.99 -8.66 -16.52
C ILE A 228 1.43 -7.76 -15.42
N ALA A 229 2.22 -7.50 -14.37
CA ALA A 229 1.74 -6.76 -13.20
C ALA A 229 1.75 -5.25 -13.42
N GLY A 230 2.65 -4.72 -14.26
CA GLY A 230 2.73 -3.30 -14.56
C GLY A 230 1.45 -2.70 -15.13
N PRO A 231 0.89 -3.24 -16.23
CA PRO A 231 -0.33 -2.71 -16.84
C PRO A 231 -1.58 -2.83 -15.95
N ARG A 232 -1.64 -3.86 -15.11
CA ARG A 232 -2.84 -4.17 -14.30
C ARG A 232 -2.82 -3.54 -12.91
N TYR A 233 -1.65 -3.48 -12.27
CA TYR A 233 -1.50 -3.19 -10.84
C TYR A 233 -0.41 -2.14 -10.56
N GLY A 234 0.17 -1.54 -11.61
CA GLY A 234 1.15 -0.47 -11.49
C GLY A 234 2.42 -0.86 -10.73
N ARG A 235 3.05 0.13 -10.09
CA ARG A 235 4.34 -0.06 -9.39
C ARG A 235 4.24 -1.01 -8.20
N ALA A 236 3.14 -0.92 -7.46
CA ALA A 236 2.82 -1.78 -6.33
C ALA A 236 2.80 -3.26 -6.76
N GLY A 237 2.02 -3.60 -7.79
CA GLY A 237 1.95 -4.98 -8.26
C GLY A 237 3.25 -5.50 -8.86
N ILE A 238 4.02 -4.65 -9.55
CA ILE A 238 5.38 -5.02 -10.01
C ILE A 238 6.24 -5.41 -8.81
N ALA A 239 6.25 -4.61 -7.75
CA ALA A 239 7.12 -4.87 -6.61
C ALA A 239 6.68 -6.10 -5.79
N ILE A 240 5.38 -6.36 -5.67
CA ILE A 240 4.87 -7.62 -5.08
C ILE A 240 5.35 -8.81 -5.91
N CYS A 241 5.19 -8.75 -7.23
CA CYS A 241 5.62 -9.82 -8.13
C CYS A 241 7.14 -10.08 -8.04
N LYS A 242 7.94 -9.00 -8.01
CA LYS A 242 9.40 -9.08 -7.86
C LYS A 242 9.82 -9.68 -6.53
N LYS A 243 9.09 -9.40 -5.44
CA LYS A 243 9.34 -10.07 -4.15
C LYS A 243 9.15 -11.58 -4.27
N SER A 244 8.04 -12.05 -4.85
CA SER A 244 7.82 -13.47 -5.07
C SER A 244 8.85 -14.10 -6.02
N ALA A 245 9.34 -13.36 -7.01
CA ALA A 245 10.45 -13.80 -7.87
C ALA A 245 11.76 -13.97 -7.07
N MET A 246 12.05 -13.06 -6.14
CA MET A 246 13.21 -13.16 -5.25
C MET A 246 13.10 -14.35 -4.28
N GLU A 247 11.90 -14.67 -3.81
CA GLU A 247 11.67 -15.87 -2.99
C GLU A 247 12.01 -17.15 -3.79
N ARG A 248 11.53 -17.26 -5.03
CA ARG A 248 11.88 -18.38 -5.94
C ARG A 248 13.37 -18.44 -6.27
N TYR A 249 14.02 -17.30 -6.45
CA TYR A 249 15.46 -17.24 -6.63
C TYR A 249 16.20 -17.80 -5.41
N SER A 250 15.77 -17.43 -4.20
CA SER A 250 16.36 -17.96 -2.96
C SER A 250 16.16 -19.48 -2.80
N GLU A 251 15.01 -20.00 -3.22
CA GLU A 251 14.73 -21.45 -3.24
C GLU A 251 15.57 -22.18 -4.29
N CYS A 252 15.75 -21.58 -5.47
CA CYS A 252 16.59 -22.08 -6.55
C CYS A 252 18.05 -22.23 -6.08
N LEU A 253 18.58 -21.24 -5.35
CA LEU A 253 19.93 -21.30 -4.78
C LEU A 253 20.07 -22.46 -3.78
N ARG A 254 19.04 -22.71 -2.95
CA ARG A 254 19.06 -23.75 -1.91
C ARG A 254 18.92 -25.17 -2.47
N SER A 255 18.07 -25.38 -3.46
CA SER A 255 17.63 -26.72 -3.90
C SER A 255 18.03 -27.07 -5.33
N GLY A 256 18.58 -26.12 -6.09
CA GLY A 256 18.77 -26.24 -7.54
C GLY A 256 17.44 -26.09 -8.30
N VAL A 257 17.52 -26.02 -9.63
CA VAL A 257 16.37 -25.70 -10.50
C VAL A 257 15.21 -26.70 -10.41
N ASN A 258 15.49 -27.93 -9.98
CA ASN A 258 14.50 -28.98 -9.78
C ASN A 258 13.61 -28.77 -8.53
N GLY A 259 13.94 -27.83 -7.65
CA GLY A 259 13.14 -27.49 -6.47
C GLY A 259 12.17 -26.32 -6.66
N ILE A 260 12.17 -25.67 -7.83
CA ILE A 260 11.23 -24.59 -8.15
C ILE A 260 9.85 -25.22 -8.34
N ARG A 261 9.02 -25.22 -7.29
CA ARG A 261 7.59 -25.51 -7.43
C ARG A 261 6.98 -24.45 -8.33
N THR A 262 6.34 -24.88 -9.40
CA THR A 262 5.54 -24.04 -10.29
C THR A 262 4.47 -23.28 -9.47
N PRO A 263 4.42 -21.94 -9.50
CA PRO A 263 3.28 -21.24 -8.92
C PRO A 263 2.19 -21.13 -9.97
N LEU A 264 1.47 -22.22 -10.23
CA LEU A 264 0.15 -22.19 -10.89
C LEU A 264 -0.85 -23.18 -10.28
N ALA A 265 -0.66 -23.58 -9.02
CA ALA A 265 -1.69 -24.28 -8.25
C ALA A 265 -1.57 -23.85 -6.79
N GLY A 266 -2.31 -22.80 -6.40
CA GLY A 266 -2.24 -22.33 -5.01
C GLY A 266 -2.94 -21.02 -4.67
N VAL A 267 -3.45 -20.25 -5.64
CA VAL A 267 -4.55 -19.32 -5.34
C VAL A 267 -5.83 -20.14 -5.33
N SER A 268 -5.97 -21.00 -4.32
CA SER A 268 -7.29 -21.39 -3.85
C SER A 268 -7.86 -20.18 -3.14
N THR A 269 -8.67 -19.41 -3.86
CA THR A 269 -9.75 -18.63 -3.25
C THR A 269 -10.52 -19.52 -2.27
N PRO A 270 -10.72 -19.15 -1.00
CA PRO A 270 -12.04 -19.21 -0.42
C PRO A 270 -12.78 -17.91 -0.73
N LEU A 271 -14.10 -18.07 -0.90
CA LEU A 271 -15.12 -17.04 -1.04
C LEU A 271 -15.06 -16.00 0.09
#